data_AF-A0A1M6LZR7-F1
#
_entry.id   AF-A0A1M6LZR7-F1
#
_cell.length_a   1.000
_cell.length_b   1.000
_cell.length_c   1.000
_cell.angle_alpha   90.00
_cell.angle_beta   90.00
_cell.angle_gamma   90.00
#
_symmetry.space_group_name_H-M   'P 1'
#
loop_
_entity.id
_entity.type
_entity.pdbx_description
1 polymer ?
#
loop_
_entity_poly.entity_id
_entity_poly.type
_entity_poly.pdbx_seq_one_letter_code
_entity_poly.pdbx_strand_id
1 'polypeptide(L)'
;VALKVRDWIGAVGAKTAYIEPGSPWENGYCESFNARFRNELLDGEVFYSLREAQILIERWRRHYNTVRPHSALGYRPPAPESIIAVDRRPAMH
;
A
#
# COMPACT_ATOMS: atom_id res chain seq x y z
N VAL A 1 -25.71 -1.01 -3.48
CA VAL A 1 -24.28 -1.10 -3.04
C VAL A 1 -23.62 0.27 -2.88
N ALA A 2 -23.99 1.31 -3.64
CA ALA A 2 -23.31 2.62 -3.58
C ALA A 2 -23.56 3.52 -2.34
N LEU A 3 -24.75 3.45 -1.71
CA LEU A 3 -25.06 4.33 -0.55
C LEU A 3 -24.23 4.00 0.68
N LYS A 4 -24.20 2.72 1.09
CA LYS A 4 -23.44 2.27 2.27
C LYS A 4 -21.95 2.61 2.20
N VAL A 5 -21.35 2.51 1.02
CA VAL A 5 -19.93 2.86 0.81
C VAL A 5 -19.73 4.37 0.94
N ARG A 6 -20.61 5.18 0.35
CA ARG A 6 -20.56 6.64 0.49
C ARG A 6 -20.76 7.10 1.93
N ASP A 7 -21.70 6.49 2.64
CA ASP A 7 -21.97 6.79 4.05
C ASP A 7 -20.73 6.49 4.91
N TRP A 8 -20.06 5.37 4.66
CA TRP A 8 -18.82 5.02 5.34
C TRP A 8 -17.66 5.98 5.00
N ILE A 9 -17.47 6.34 3.73
CA ILE A 9 -16.46 7.34 3.31
C ILE A 9 -16.67 8.65 4.06
N GLY A 10 -17.93 9.13 4.12
CA GLY A 10 -18.29 10.32 4.89
C GLY A 10 -18.04 10.16 6.38
N ALA A 11 -18.40 9.01 6.97
CA ALA A 11 -18.22 8.73 8.39
C ALA A 11 -16.75 8.72 8.83
N VAL A 12 -15.82 8.26 7.98
CA VAL A 12 -14.38 8.29 8.27
C VAL A 12 -13.71 9.63 7.93
N GLY A 13 -14.47 10.63 7.48
CA GLY A 13 -13.97 11.96 7.11
C GLY A 13 -13.18 11.98 5.79
N ALA A 14 -13.27 10.93 4.99
CA ALA A 14 -12.61 10.84 3.69
C ALA A 14 -13.43 11.53 2.59
N LYS A 15 -12.77 11.84 1.47
CA LYS A 15 -13.41 12.37 0.26
C LYS A 15 -13.15 11.43 -0.90
N THR A 16 -14.15 11.27 -1.77
CA THR A 16 -13.98 10.53 -3.01
C THR A 16 -13.22 11.39 -4.02
N ALA A 17 -12.11 10.87 -4.54
CA ALA A 17 -11.45 11.41 -5.72
C ALA A 17 -12.02 10.69 -6.95
N TYR A 18 -12.83 11.38 -7.74
CA TYR A 18 -13.33 10.87 -9.01
C TYR A 18 -12.29 11.10 -10.10
N ILE A 19 -12.21 10.15 -11.04
CA ILE A 19 -11.51 10.36 -12.30
C ILE A 19 -12.48 10.92 -13.34
N GLU A 20 -11.96 11.72 -14.26
CA GLU A 20 -12.73 12.27 -15.37
C GLU A 20 -13.15 11.15 -16.35
N PRO A 21 -14.39 11.15 -16.83
CA PRO A 21 -14.83 10.19 -17.84
C PRO A 21 -13.95 10.25 -19.09
N GLY A 22 -13.39 9.10 -19.49
CA GLY A 22 -12.47 9.03 -20.62
C GLY A 22 -11.00 9.34 -20.30
N SER A 23 -10.65 9.49 -19.01
CA SER A 23 -9.29 9.81 -18.55
C SER A 23 -8.61 8.64 -17.80
N PRO A 24 -8.31 7.50 -18.45
CA PRO A 24 -7.72 6.33 -17.78
C PRO A 24 -6.33 6.62 -17.15
N TRP A 25 -5.59 7.61 -17.68
CA TRP A 25 -4.27 7.99 -17.14
C TRP A 25 -4.34 8.50 -15.69
N GLU A 26 -5.49 8.98 -15.23
CA GLU A 26 -5.67 9.42 -13.84
C GLU A 26 -5.68 8.25 -12.85
N ASN A 27 -5.90 7.03 -13.32
CA ASN A 27 -5.88 5.80 -12.52
C ASN A 27 -4.50 5.10 -12.54
N GLY A 28 -3.49 5.72 -13.12
CA GLY A 28 -2.17 5.11 -13.35
C GLY A 28 -1.49 4.59 -12.08
N TYR A 29 -1.73 5.19 -10.91
CA TYR A 29 -1.19 4.72 -9.63
C TYR A 29 -1.77 3.35 -9.23
N CYS A 30 -3.09 3.20 -9.25
CA CYS A 30 -3.76 1.95 -8.92
C CYS A 30 -3.43 0.85 -9.94
N GLU A 31 -3.33 1.21 -11.22
CA GLU A 31 -2.94 0.28 -12.28
C GLU A 31 -1.51 -0.21 -12.11
N SER A 32 -0.57 0.71 -11.86
CA SER A 32 0.82 0.36 -11.60
C SER A 32 0.96 -0.54 -10.37
N PHE A 33 0.24 -0.25 -9.29
CA PHE A 33 0.22 -1.10 -8.11
C PHE A 33 -0.29 -2.52 -8.43
N ASN A 34 -1.46 -2.63 -9.07
CA ASN A 34 -2.06 -3.92 -9.39
C ASN A 34 -1.22 -4.74 -10.38
N ALA A 35 -0.58 -4.10 -11.35
CA ALA A 35 0.35 -4.75 -12.27
C ALA A 35 1.56 -5.35 -11.52
N ARG A 36 2.13 -4.61 -10.57
CA ARG A 36 3.24 -5.10 -9.73
C ARG A 36 2.79 -6.24 -8.83
N PHE A 37 1.65 -6.09 -8.17
CA PHE A 37 1.09 -7.14 -7.32
C PHE A 37 0.86 -8.45 -8.07
N ARG A 38 0.34 -8.37 -9.30
CA ARG A 38 0.18 -9.53 -10.16
C ARG A 38 1.51 -10.17 -10.54
N ASN A 39 2.40 -9.38 -11.15
CA ASN A 39 3.66 -9.90 -11.71
C ASN A 39 4.64 -10.38 -10.64
N GLU A 40 4.66 -9.76 -9.46
CA GLU A 40 5.64 -10.04 -8.41
C GLU A 40 5.14 -11.04 -7.35
N LEU A 41 3.83 -11.27 -7.25
CA LEU A 41 3.27 -12.22 -6.28
C LEU A 41 2.30 -13.21 -6.93
N LEU A 42 1.19 -12.73 -7.50
CA LEU A 42 0.08 -13.63 -7.88
C LEU A 42 0.45 -14.60 -9.00
N ASP A 43 1.24 -14.16 -9.98
CA ASP A 43 1.67 -15.02 -11.09
C ASP A 43 2.85 -15.93 -10.71
N GLY A 44 3.52 -15.64 -9.58
CA GLY A 44 4.70 -16.38 -9.11
C GLY A 44 4.40 -17.41 -8.01
N GLU A 45 3.20 -17.41 -7.45
CA GLU A 45 2.85 -18.22 -6.27
C GLU A 45 1.65 -19.13 -6.56
N VAL A 46 1.68 -20.34 -5.99
CA VAL A 46 0.52 -21.22 -5.89
C VAL A 46 0.07 -21.26 -4.44
N PHE A 47 -1.16 -20.82 -4.18
CA PHE A 47 -1.71 -20.82 -2.82
C PHE A 47 -2.44 -22.13 -2.54
N TYR A 48 -2.07 -22.83 -1.47
CA TYR A 48 -2.70 -24.07 -1.01
C TYR A 48 -3.85 -23.81 -0.03
N SER A 49 -3.93 -22.60 0.53
CA SER A 49 -5.05 -22.18 1.38
C SER A 49 -5.27 -20.66 1.37
N LEU A 50 -6.47 -20.24 1.75
CA LEU A 50 -6.78 -18.82 1.95
C LEU A 50 -5.87 -18.18 3.01
N ARG A 51 -5.54 -18.95 4.06
CA ARG A 51 -4.68 -18.45 5.15
C ARG A 51 -3.25 -18.18 4.66
N GLU A 52 -2.72 -19.06 3.83
CA GLU A 52 -1.42 -18.85 3.19
C GLU A 52 -1.43 -17.62 2.29
N ALA A 53 -2.45 -17.48 1.44
CA ALA A 53 -2.60 -16.29 0.60
C ALA A 53 -2.62 -15.00 1.43
N GLN A 54 -3.36 -14.95 2.53
CA GLN A 54 -3.40 -13.79 3.42
C GLN A 54 -2.01 -13.44 3.99
N ILE A 55 -1.23 -14.46 4.39
CA ILE A 55 0.11 -14.26 4.96
C ILE A 55 1.08 -13.73 3.89
N LEU A 56 1.09 -14.36 2.71
CA LEU A 56 2.01 -13.98 1.63
C LEU A 56 1.66 -12.61 1.04
N ILE A 57 0.38 -12.29 0.87
CA ILE A 57 -0.09 -10.98 0.40
C ILE A 57 0.28 -9.89 1.41
N GLU A 58 0.08 -10.11 2.71
CA GLU A 58 0.46 -9.13 3.73
C GLU A 58 1.98 -8.93 3.79
N ARG A 59 2.75 -10.01 3.66
CA ARG A 59 4.22 -9.93 3.58
C ARG A 59 4.65 -9.11 2.37
N TRP A 60 4.07 -9.35 1.20
CA TRP A 60 4.34 -8.59 -0.01
C TRP A 60 3.96 -7.11 0.15
N ARG A 61 2.78 -6.82 0.71
CA ARG A 61 2.31 -5.44 0.96
C ARG A 61 3.28 -4.68 1.87
N ARG A 62 3.78 -5.31 2.94
CA ARG A 62 4.79 -4.70 3.82
C ARG A 62 6.07 -4.42 3.06
N HIS A 63 6.61 -5.42 2.37
CA HIS A 63 7.82 -5.25 1.56
C HIS A 63 7.69 -4.14 0.52
N TYR A 64 6.58 -4.09 -0.23
CA TYR A 64 6.30 -3.08 -1.25
C TYR A 64 6.34 -1.66 -0.67
N ASN A 65 5.79 -1.47 0.54
CA ASN A 65 5.65 -0.17 1.18
C ASN A 65 6.87 0.26 1.99
N THR A 66 7.64 -0.67 2.59
CA THR A 66 8.70 -0.32 3.54
C THR A 66 10.11 -0.58 3.05
N VAL A 67 10.29 -1.41 2.02
CA VAL A 67 11.62 -1.85 1.55
C VAL A 67 11.82 -1.66 0.05
N ARG A 68 10.82 -2.01 -0.77
CA ARG A 68 10.94 -2.03 -2.23
C ARG A 68 11.33 -0.65 -2.77
N PRO A 69 12.36 -0.52 -3.63
CA PRO A 69 12.71 0.75 -4.24
C PRO A 69 11.72 1.14 -5.34
N HIS A 70 11.32 2.42 -5.36
CA HIS A 70 10.43 2.97 -6.40
C HIS A 70 11.15 4.09 -7.14
N SER A 71 11.29 3.95 -8.47
CA SER A 71 11.97 4.95 -9.30
C SER A 71 11.32 6.32 -9.21
N ALA A 72 9.98 6.38 -9.15
CA ALA A 72 9.23 7.62 -8.97
C ALA A 72 9.50 8.33 -7.62
N LEU A 73 10.05 7.60 -6.64
CA LEU A 73 10.39 8.11 -5.31
C LEU A 73 11.92 8.21 -5.09
N GLY A 74 12.70 8.31 -6.17
CA GLY A 74 14.16 8.37 -6.08
C GLY A 74 14.77 7.10 -5.47
N TYR A 75 14.21 5.94 -5.81
CA TYR A 75 14.58 4.62 -5.29
C TYR A 75 14.36 4.44 -3.78
N ARG A 76 13.50 5.26 -3.18
CA ARG A 76 13.04 5.07 -1.80
C ARG A 76 11.72 4.30 -1.76
N PRO A 77 11.44 3.56 -0.67
CA PRO A 77 10.13 2.99 -0.42
C PRO A 77 9.11 4.10 -0.05
N PRO A 78 7.79 3.87 -0.23
CA PRO A 78 6.75 4.84 0.08
C PRO A 78 6.66 5.20 1.57
N ALA A 79 6.91 4.21 2.44
CA ALA A 79 6.85 4.33 3.89
C ALA A 79 8.11 3.68 4.50
N PRO A 80 9.29 4.31 4.36
CA PRO A 80 10.53 3.76 4.91
C PRO A 80 10.39 3.55 6.41
N GLU A 81 10.82 2.39 6.89
CA GLU A 81 10.96 2.15 8.33
C GLU A 81 12.00 3.12 8.89
N SER A 82 11.57 4.03 9.76
CA SER A 82 12.47 4.91 10.49
C SER A 82 12.73 4.30 11.86
N ILE A 83 14.00 4.01 12.14
CA ILE A 83 14.41 3.65 13.49
C ILE A 83 14.54 4.97 14.26
N ILE A 84 13.54 5.28 15.09
CA ILE A 84 13.70 6.38 16.05
C ILE A 84 14.66 5.87 17.12
N ALA A 85 15.90 6.36 17.09
CA ALA A 85 16.80 6.19 18.22
C ALA A 85 16.18 6.94 19.41
N VAL A 86 15.55 6.20 20.33
CA VAL A 86 15.20 6.76 21.64
C VAL A 86 16.51 7.20 22.29
N ASP A 87 16.67 8.50 22.46
CA ASP A 87 17.78 9.07 23.21
C ASP A 87 17.68 8.56 24.65
N ARG A 88 18.53 7.59 25.00
CA ARG A 88 18.58 6.99 26.34
C ARG A 88 19.50 7.77 27.29
N ARG A 89 19.74 9.07 27.04
CA ARG A 89 20.52 9.89 27.98
C ARG A 89 19.80 9.92 29.33
N PRO A 90 20.41 9.40 30.43
CA PRO A 90 19.81 9.53 31.74
C PRO A 90 19.81 11.00 32.14
N ALA A 91 18.66 11.50 32.62
CA ALA A 91 18.56 12.81 33.23
C ALA A 91 19.39 12.79 34.54
N MET A 92 20.61 13.29 34.46
CA MET A 92 21.44 13.58 35.63
C MET A 92 20.71 14.65 36.45
N HIS A 93 20.27 14.28 37.66
CA HIS A 93 19.80 15.20 38.70
C HIS A 93 20.97 15.51 39.64
#